data_AF-A0A0C9X7U0-F1
#
_entry.id   AF-A0A0C9X7U0-F1
#
_cell.length_a   1.000
_cell.length_b   1.000
_cell.length_c   1.000
_cell.angle_alpha   90.00
_cell.angle_beta   90.00
_cell.angle_gamma   90.00
#
_symmetry.space_group_name_H-M   'P 1'
#
loop_
_entity.id
_entity.type
_entity.pdbx_description
1 polymer ?
#
loop_
_entity_poly.entity_id
_entity_poly.type
_entity_poly.pdbx_seq_one_letter_code
_entity_poly.pdbx_strand_id
1 'polypeptide(L)' 'VPGWHINGHSESCRYNFNLGYMEGAARTVGEDVETIWAGTNPLAPSIHEMGPAARHDTLNDHWNRWNFCKVV' A
#
# COMPACT_ATOMS: atom_id res chain seq x y z
N VAL A 1 -4.87 -1.36 -8.42
CA VAL A 1 -3.90 -0.45 -9.08
C VAL A 1 -3.98 0.91 -8.41
N PRO A 2 -2.85 1.61 -8.17
CA PRO A 2 -2.86 2.98 -7.63
C PRO A 2 -3.83 3.90 -8.38
N GLY A 3 -4.40 4.88 -7.67
CA GLY A 3 -5.50 5.69 -8.19
C GLY A 3 -5.13 6.54 -9.40
N TRP A 4 -3.88 6.96 -9.54
CA TRP A 4 -3.43 7.65 -10.74
C TRP A 4 -3.16 6.67 -11.90
N HIS A 5 -2.45 5.58 -11.61
CA HIS A 5 -2.09 4.55 -12.59
C HIS A 5 -3.27 3.83 -13.22
N ILE A 6 -4.38 3.63 -12.51
CA ILE A 6 -5.56 2.91 -13.04
C ILE A 6 -6.13 3.56 -14.32
N ASN A 7 -5.88 4.86 -14.55
CA ASN A 7 -6.33 5.57 -15.75
C ASN A 7 -5.61 5.11 -17.03
N GLY A 8 -4.41 4.54 -16.91
CA GLY A 8 -3.65 3.98 -18.03
C GLY A 8 -4.09 2.56 -18.42
N HIS A 9 -4.97 1.94 -17.65
CA HIS A 9 -5.43 0.57 -17.91
C HIS A 9 -6.73 0.52 -18.71
N SER A 10 -6.99 -0.64 -19.34
CA SER A 10 -8.25 -0.93 -20.02
C SER A 10 -9.46 -0.85 -19.07
N GLU A 11 -10.64 -0.65 -19.64
CA GLU A 11 -11.88 -0.54 -18.89
C GLU A 11 -12.14 -1.75 -17.96
N SER A 12 -11.90 -2.97 -18.44
CA SER A 12 -12.03 -4.18 -17.62
C SER A 12 -11.13 -4.14 -16.38
N CYS A 13 -9.93 -3.59 -16.48
CA CYS A 13 -9.03 -3.46 -15.35
C CYS A 13 -9.49 -2.36 -14.39
N ARG A 14 -10.02 -1.24 -14.93
CA ARG A 14 -10.59 -0.15 -14.14
C ARG A 14 -11.80 -0.59 -13.32
N TYR A 15 -12.64 -1.49 -13.82
CA TYR A 15 -13.75 -2.03 -13.02
C TYR A 15 -13.28 -3.01 -11.95
N ASN A 16 -12.34 -3.90 -12.27
CA ASN A 16 -11.96 -4.99 -11.36
C ASN A 16 -10.90 -4.59 -10.33
N PHE A 17 -10.07 -3.60 -10.59
CA PHE A 17 -8.87 -3.31 -9.79
C PHE A 17 -8.74 -1.85 -9.35
N ASN A 18 -9.78 -1.03 -9.54
CA ASN A 18 -9.81 0.29 -8.95
C ASN A 18 -10.01 0.18 -7.44
N LEU A 19 -9.04 0.70 -6.68
CA LEU A 19 -9.07 0.71 -5.22
C LEU A 19 -10.31 1.43 -4.67
N GLY A 20 -10.85 2.42 -5.39
CA GLY A 20 -12.08 3.10 -5.00
C GLY A 20 -13.34 2.24 -5.04
N TYR A 21 -13.29 1.05 -5.67
CA TYR A 21 -14.39 0.08 -5.68
C TYR A 21 -14.14 -1.12 -4.75
N MET A 22 -12.98 -1.19 -4.09
CA MET A 22 -12.68 -2.28 -3.17
C MET A 22 -13.21 -1.96 -1.78
N GLU A 23 -14.03 -2.86 -1.25
CA GLU A 23 -14.50 -2.77 0.13
C GLU A 23 -13.31 -2.82 1.11
N GLY A 24 -13.33 -1.94 2.12
CA GLY A 24 -12.24 -1.82 3.10
C GLY A 24 -11.00 -1.08 2.60
N ALA A 25 -10.90 -0.74 1.31
CA ALA A 25 -9.83 0.11 0.82
C ALA A 25 -10.13 1.59 1.11
N ALA A 26 -9.18 2.27 1.74
CA ALA A 26 -9.25 3.72 1.90
C ALA A 26 -9.09 4.42 0.54
N ARG A 27 -9.66 5.63 0.42
CA ARG A 27 -9.46 6.46 -0.78
C ARG A 27 -7.99 6.91 -0.82
N THR A 28 -7.26 6.42 -1.82
CA THR A 28 -5.89 6.85 -2.09
C THR A 28 -5.91 8.06 -3.02
N VAL A 29 -5.10 9.07 -2.75
CA VAL A 29 -4.95 10.23 -3.64
C VAL A 29 -3.72 9.99 -4.53
N GLY A 30 -3.94 9.95 -5.84
CA GLY A 30 -2.86 9.86 -6.83
C GLY A 30 -1.97 8.63 -6.64
N GLU A 31 -0.70 8.88 -6.30
CA GLU A 31 0.38 7.90 -6.06
C GLU A 31 0.53 7.51 -4.59
N ASP A 32 -0.49 7.70 -3.74
CA ASP A 32 -0.41 7.44 -2.29
C ASP A 32 0.05 6.02 -1.90
N VAL A 33 -0.17 5.03 -2.77
CA VAL A 33 0.33 3.67 -2.60
C VAL A 33 1.85 3.57 -2.81
N GLU A 34 2.43 4.48 -3.57
CA GLU A 34 3.87 4.52 -3.88
C GLU A 34 4.63 5.48 -2.97
N THR A 35 3.99 6.56 -2.48
CA THR A 35 4.62 7.48 -1.52
C THR A 35 5.01 6.79 -0.21
N ILE A 36 4.32 5.71 0.16
CA ILE A 36 4.69 4.88 1.31
C ILE A 36 6.09 4.27 1.16
N TRP A 37 6.58 4.06 -0.07
CA TRP A 37 7.91 3.47 -0.30
C TRP A 37 9.01 4.33 0.31
N ALA A 38 8.88 5.66 0.23
CA ALA A 38 9.81 6.57 0.89
C ALA A 38 9.85 6.36 2.41
N GLY A 39 8.70 6.07 3.04
CA GLY A 39 8.59 5.77 4.46
C GLY A 39 9.04 4.37 4.87
N THR A 40 8.98 3.39 3.95
CA THR A 40 9.37 2.00 4.23
C THR A 40 10.82 1.69 3.89
N ASN A 41 11.47 2.45 3.01
CA ASN A 41 12.88 2.27 2.66
C ASN A 41 13.82 2.22 3.88
N PRO A 42 13.65 3.05 4.92
CA PRO A 42 14.46 2.97 6.14
C PRO A 42 14.32 1.66 6.92
N LEU A 43 13.27 0.86 6.66
CA LEU A 43 13.07 -0.43 7.33
C LEU A 43 13.99 -1.53 6.77
N ALA A 44 14.48 -1.38 5.55
CA ALA A 44 15.30 -2.38 4.87
C ALA A 44 16.44 -2.95 5.74
N PRO A 45 17.31 -2.14 6.39
CA PRO A 45 18.34 -2.67 7.28
C PRO A 45 17.79 -3.37 8.52
N SER A 46 16.66 -2.91 9.07
CA SER A 46 16.08 -3.49 10.29
C SER A 46 15.43 -4.86 10.07
N ILE A 47 14.92 -5.12 8.87
CA ILE A 47 14.22 -6.37 8.55
C ILE A 47 15.07 -7.36 7.77
N HIS A 48 16.33 -7.03 7.48
CA HIS A 48 17.20 -7.82 6.61
C HIS A 48 17.47 -9.22 7.18
N GLU A 49 17.83 -9.29 8.46
CA GLU A 49 18.19 -10.54 9.16
C GLU A 49 16.97 -11.25 9.78
N MET A 50 15.77 -10.68 9.63
CA MET A 50 14.56 -11.29 10.17
C MET A 50 14.17 -12.53 9.37
N GLY A 51 13.72 -13.58 10.07
CA GLY A 51 13.13 -14.74 9.43
C GLY A 51 11.87 -14.37 8.61
N PRO A 52 11.47 -15.17 7.61
CA PRO A 52 10.42 -14.80 6.66
C PRO A 52 9.10 -14.36 7.30
N ALA A 53 8.63 -15.07 8.33
CA ALA A 53 7.41 -14.73 9.05
C ALA A 53 7.55 -13.41 9.82
N ALA A 54 8.63 -13.26 10.60
CA ALA A 54 8.89 -12.04 11.37
C ALA A 54 9.05 -10.80 10.48
N ARG A 55 9.71 -10.96 9.33
CA ARG A 55 9.85 -9.89 8.32
C ARG A 55 8.49 -9.48 7.77
N HIS A 56 7.64 -10.44 7.42
CA HIS A 56 6.30 -10.19 6.91
C HIS A 56 5.43 -9.46 7.93
N ASP A 57 5.43 -9.92 9.17
CA ASP A 57 4.62 -9.32 10.24
C ASP A 57 5.10 -7.89 10.57
N THR A 58 6.42 -7.65 10.59
CA THR A 58 6.99 -6.31 10.82
C THR A 58 6.60 -5.32 9.72
N LEU A 59 6.65 -5.75 8.45
CA LEU A 59 6.21 -4.93 7.32
C LEU A 59 4.71 -4.62 7.41
N ASN A 60 3.89 -5.62 7.72
CA ASN A 60 2.45 -5.44 7.89
C ASN A 60 2.12 -4.48 9.04
N ASP A 61 2.85 -4.54 10.16
CA ASP A 61 2.64 -3.61 11.29
C ASP A 61 2.88 -2.14 10.88
N HIS A 62 3.95 -1.89 10.12
CA HIS A 62 4.26 -0.55 9.62
C HIS A 62 3.19 -0.04 8.64
N TRP A 63 2.72 -0.89 7.72
CA TRP A 63 1.65 -0.54 6.79
C TRP A 63 0.30 -0.35 7.49
N ASN A 64 -0.02 -1.19 8.49
CA ASN A 64 -1.22 -1.04 9.31
C ASN A 64 -1.20 0.27 10.08
N ARG A 65 -0.06 0.65 10.68
CA ARG A 65 0.08 1.94 11.34
C ARG A 65 -0.10 3.10 10.36
N TRP A 66 0.47 3.01 9.16
CA TRP A 66 0.30 4.02 8.12
C TRP A 66 -1.15 4.19 7.71
N ASN A 67 -1.90 3.08 7.59
CA ASN A 67 -3.33 3.10 7.32
C ASN A 67 -4.12 3.69 8.49
N PHE A 68 -3.80 3.31 9.73
CA PHE A 68 -4.46 3.83 10.94
C PHE A 68 -4.32 5.34 11.06
N CYS A 69 -3.15 5.91 10.76
CA CYS A 69 -2.92 7.36 10.77
C CYS A 69 -3.79 8.15 9.76
N LYS A 70 -4.48 7.48 8.83
CA LYS A 70 -5.36 8.09 7.82
C LYS A 70 -6.84 7.91 8.11
N VAL A 71 -7.18 7.19 9.17
CA VAL A 71 -8.57 7.09 9.65
C VAL A 71 -8.93 8.45 10.26
N VAL A 72 -10.05 9.04 9.80
CA VAL A 72 -10.63 10.29 10.31
C VAL A 72 -12.00 9.98 10.90
#